data_AF-W6RPL1-F1
#
_entry.id   AF-W6RPL1-F1
#
_cell.length_a   1.000
_cell.length_b   1.000
_cell.length_c   1.000
_cell.angle_alpha   90.00
_cell.angle_beta   90.00
_cell.angle_gamma   90.00
#
_symmetry.space_group_name_H-M   'P 1'
#
loop_
_entity.id
_entity.type
_entity.pdbx_description
1 polymer ?
#
loop_
_entity_poly.entity_id
_entity_poly.type
_entity_poly.pdbx_seq_one_letter_code
_entity_poly.pdbx_strand_id
1 'polypeptide(L)'
;MTYRIGVDVGGSFTDFAVFDTGTGNLATLKVFSRPDAPGEEIVSALDMLSERYGIEPSEVSYFTHGTTVGVNTVIERNGDDIALFTTKNFEDVLQVARLKIPEIHNLYSVRPQPLISRDRVFGIDERILASGEVLKTPDETDVACAVQAAIDAGCKGIVLAFLHSYRNGANEHAVKSMIERLAPGLPVICSAATWPIIREYERTITAVISGYVQPRVANYLDRFEKVLRERGVTCPLLITKTNGGVMGIDQARSHCVQMILSGTASGVIGAGYLAKASGFERIMSLDIGGTSADVAVIIDGEAQYGTGELIGDFQIHVPSVSVSSVGQGGGSVAWI
;
A
#
# COMPACT_ATOMS: atom_id res chain seq x y z
N MET A 1 33.30 -4.38 -5.55
CA MET A 1 32.81 -3.01 -5.78
C MET A 1 31.48 -2.86 -5.03
N THR A 2 30.91 -1.66 -4.87
CA THR A 2 29.62 -1.50 -4.17
C THR A 2 28.56 -0.97 -5.11
N TYR A 3 27.60 -1.82 -5.47
CA TYR A 3 26.48 -1.44 -6.33
C TYR A 3 25.27 -1.04 -5.49
N ARG A 4 24.50 -0.09 -6.02
CA ARG A 4 23.17 0.26 -5.51
C ARG A 4 22.15 -0.10 -6.57
N ILE A 5 21.12 -0.87 -6.19
CA ILE A 5 20.08 -1.32 -7.11
C ILE A 5 18.74 -0.72 -6.65
N GLY A 6 18.06 -0.05 -7.57
CA GLY A 6 16.65 0.33 -7.46
C GLY A 6 15.81 -0.48 -8.42
N VAL A 7 14.68 -0.99 -7.96
CA VAL A 7 13.77 -1.83 -8.76
C VAL A 7 12.36 -1.28 -8.71
N ASP A 8 11.73 -1.14 -9.88
CA ASP A 8 10.31 -0.88 -9.99
C ASP A 8 9.63 -2.04 -10.73
N VAL A 9 8.74 -2.74 -10.03
CA VAL A 9 7.97 -3.84 -10.60
C VAL A 9 6.63 -3.31 -11.06
N GLY A 10 6.51 -3.11 -12.38
CA GLY A 10 5.27 -2.76 -13.05
C GLY A 10 4.49 -4.00 -13.50
N GLY A 11 3.34 -3.75 -14.16
CA GLY A 11 2.47 -4.82 -14.66
C GLY A 11 3.06 -5.63 -15.82
N SER A 12 3.79 -4.99 -16.73
CA SER A 12 4.35 -5.64 -17.93
C SER A 12 5.86 -5.90 -17.85
N PHE A 13 6.59 -4.95 -17.29
CA PHE A 13 8.04 -5.02 -17.15
C PHE A 13 8.46 -4.64 -15.73
N THR A 14 9.60 -5.20 -15.34
CA THR A 14 10.33 -4.81 -14.16
C THR A 14 11.59 -4.08 -14.60
N ASP A 15 11.76 -2.87 -14.07
CA ASP A 15 12.84 -1.95 -14.40
C ASP A 15 13.86 -1.91 -13.26
N PHE A 16 15.14 -2.05 -13.62
CA PHE A 16 16.27 -2.01 -12.70
C PHE A 16 17.16 -0.83 -13.05
N ALA A 17 17.52 -0.05 -12.04
CA ALA A 17 18.57 0.95 -12.09
C ALA A 17 19.75 0.48 -11.22
N VAL A 18 20.91 0.29 -11.85
CA VAL A 18 22.13 -0.19 -11.20
C VAL A 18 23.17 0.92 -11.22
N PHE A 19 23.46 1.45 -10.05
CA PHE A 19 24.44 2.51 -9.85
C PHE A 19 25.72 1.95 -9.25
N ASP A 20 26.81 2.07 -10.00
CA ASP A 20 28.15 1.74 -9.53
C ASP A 20 28.72 2.94 -8.73
N THR A 21 28.87 2.76 -7.42
CA THR A 21 29.40 3.82 -6.55
C THR A 21 30.87 4.12 -6.75
N GLY A 22 31.64 3.20 -7.35
CA GLY A 22 33.06 3.38 -7.62
C GLY A 22 33.32 4.19 -8.87
N THR A 23 32.55 3.97 -9.94
CA THR A 23 32.72 4.65 -11.24
C THR A 23 31.74 5.79 -11.47
N GLY A 24 30.62 5.82 -10.75
CA GLY A 24 29.50 6.73 -11.00
C GLY A 24 28.65 6.33 -12.20
N ASN A 25 28.89 5.16 -12.79
CA ASN A 25 28.11 4.68 -13.93
C ASN A 25 26.71 4.22 -13.52
N LEU A 26 25.72 4.58 -14.33
CA LEU A 26 24.35 4.12 -14.22
C LEU A 26 24.04 3.19 -15.39
N ALA A 27 23.65 1.96 -15.08
CA ALA A 27 23.13 1.00 -16.04
C ALA A 27 21.64 0.74 -15.76
N THR A 28 20.90 0.44 -16.82
CA THR A 28 19.48 0.05 -16.71
C THR A 28 19.27 -1.33 -17.31
N LEU A 29 18.45 -2.13 -16.65
CA LEU A 29 18.03 -3.44 -17.14
C LEU A 29 16.50 -3.52 -17.08
N LYS A 30 15.89 -4.09 -18.13
CA LYS A 30 14.45 -4.26 -18.24
C LYS A 30 14.15 -5.73 -18.50
N VAL A 31 13.28 -6.31 -17.69
CA VAL A 31 12.91 -7.72 -17.77
C VAL A 31 11.38 -7.84 -17.79
N PHE A 32 10.85 -8.94 -18.28
CA PHE A 32 9.40 -9.18 -18.22
C PHE A 32 8.96 -9.39 -16.78
N SER A 33 7.87 -8.73 -16.37
CA SER A 33 7.20 -9.02 -15.11
C SER A 33 6.63 -10.45 -15.16
N ARG A 34 6.62 -11.15 -14.02
CA ARG A 34 6.03 -12.49 -13.89
C ARG A 34 4.89 -12.49 -12.86
N PRO A 35 3.71 -11.96 -13.20
CA PRO A 35 2.54 -12.00 -12.30
C PRO A 35 2.13 -13.43 -11.92
N ASP A 36 2.44 -14.41 -12.78
CA ASP A 36 2.19 -15.84 -12.60
C ASP A 36 3.20 -16.50 -11.65
N ALA A 37 4.42 -15.97 -11.57
CA ALA A 37 5.49 -16.45 -10.70
C ALA A 37 6.27 -15.28 -10.07
N PRO A 38 5.67 -14.54 -9.12
CA PRO A 38 6.32 -13.36 -8.52
C PRO A 38 7.66 -13.71 -7.87
N GLY A 39 8.70 -12.95 -8.25
CA GLY A 39 10.09 -13.17 -7.83
C GLY A 39 10.99 -13.71 -8.95
N GLU A 40 10.43 -14.40 -9.95
CA GLU A 40 11.21 -14.91 -11.11
C GLU A 40 11.77 -13.78 -11.99
N GLU A 41 11.09 -12.63 -12.03
CA GLU A 41 11.60 -11.43 -12.68
C GLU A 41 12.93 -10.96 -12.05
N ILE A 42 13.09 -11.17 -10.74
CA ILE A 42 14.29 -10.79 -10.00
C ILE A 42 15.42 -11.76 -10.29
N VAL A 43 15.12 -13.06 -10.33
CA VAL A 43 16.10 -14.10 -10.72
C VAL A 43 16.67 -13.80 -12.09
N SER A 44 15.78 -13.59 -13.07
CA SER A 44 16.15 -13.28 -14.45
C SER A 44 17.03 -12.03 -14.53
N ALA A 45 16.70 -11.01 -13.75
CA ALA A 45 17.48 -9.78 -13.72
C ALA A 45 18.88 -9.98 -13.10
N LEU A 46 18.98 -10.71 -11.98
CA LEU A 46 20.27 -10.98 -11.34
C LEU A 46 21.19 -11.85 -12.23
N ASP A 47 20.62 -12.85 -12.92
CA ASP A 47 21.37 -13.64 -13.92
C ASP A 47 21.93 -12.73 -15.02
N MET A 48 21.09 -11.87 -15.60
CA MET A 48 21.52 -10.92 -16.62
C MET A 48 22.55 -9.90 -16.11
N LEU A 49 22.48 -9.49 -14.83
CA LEU A 49 23.47 -8.59 -14.24
C LEU A 49 24.84 -9.26 -14.09
N SER A 50 24.88 -10.51 -13.66
CA SER A 50 26.13 -11.29 -13.60
C SER A 50 26.68 -11.55 -15.01
N GLU A 51 25.85 -12.02 -15.94
CA GLU A 51 26.29 -12.36 -17.31
C GLU A 51 26.77 -11.14 -18.12
N ARG A 52 26.02 -10.03 -18.08
CA ARG A 52 26.28 -8.87 -18.95
C ARG A 52 27.25 -7.87 -18.34
N TYR A 53 27.27 -7.75 -17.02
CA TYR A 53 28.02 -6.70 -16.32
C TYR A 53 29.05 -7.25 -15.32
N GLY A 54 29.09 -8.57 -15.11
CA GLY A 54 29.98 -9.19 -14.12
C GLY A 54 29.66 -8.77 -12.69
N ILE A 55 28.41 -8.39 -12.42
CA ILE A 55 27.97 -7.91 -11.11
C ILE A 55 27.45 -9.10 -10.30
N GLU A 56 28.16 -9.42 -9.22
CA GLU A 56 27.73 -10.47 -8.32
C GLU A 56 26.74 -9.95 -7.28
N PRO A 57 25.69 -10.71 -6.91
CA PRO A 57 24.69 -10.28 -5.91
C PRO A 57 25.30 -9.87 -4.55
N SER A 58 26.43 -10.46 -4.18
CA SER A 58 27.16 -10.14 -2.95
C SER A 58 27.81 -8.75 -2.94
N GLU A 59 27.97 -8.13 -4.11
CA GLU A 59 28.52 -6.77 -4.27
C GLU A 59 27.44 -5.68 -4.14
N VAL A 60 26.17 -6.07 -3.99
CA VAL A 60 25.06 -5.14 -3.83
C VAL A 60 25.00 -4.63 -2.38
N SER A 61 25.35 -3.36 -2.21
CA SER A 61 25.42 -2.68 -0.91
C SER A 61 24.11 -1.99 -0.49
N TYR A 62 23.24 -1.71 -1.45
CA TYR A 62 21.96 -1.05 -1.23
C TYR A 62 20.95 -1.60 -2.22
N PHE A 63 19.80 -2.02 -1.72
CA PHE A 63 18.71 -2.53 -2.54
C PHE A 63 17.41 -1.84 -2.13
N THR A 64 16.75 -1.18 -3.08
CA THR A 64 15.42 -0.58 -2.86
C THR A 64 14.42 -1.03 -3.91
N HIS A 65 13.18 -1.18 -3.51
CA HIS A 65 12.13 -1.73 -4.34
C HIS A 65 10.80 -0.97 -4.20
N GLY A 66 10.21 -0.57 -5.34
CA GLY A 66 8.84 -0.11 -5.47
C GLY A 66 8.01 -1.15 -6.23
N THR A 67 6.72 -1.26 -5.87
CA THR A 67 5.81 -2.23 -6.50
C THR A 67 4.41 -1.66 -6.65
N THR A 68 3.75 -2.02 -7.75
CA THR A 68 2.34 -1.68 -7.99
C THR A 68 1.37 -2.72 -7.46
N VAL A 69 1.83 -3.81 -6.82
CA VAL A 69 0.97 -4.90 -6.30
C VAL A 69 -0.13 -4.36 -5.39
N GLY A 70 0.19 -3.44 -4.47
CA GLY A 70 -0.79 -2.87 -3.55
C GLY A 70 -1.87 -2.03 -4.24
N VAL A 71 -1.47 -1.16 -5.18
CA VAL A 71 -2.41 -0.31 -5.95
C VAL A 71 -3.31 -1.17 -6.83
N ASN A 72 -2.72 -2.10 -7.58
CA ASN A 72 -3.48 -2.96 -8.50
C ASN A 72 -4.49 -3.82 -7.74
N THR A 73 -4.18 -4.27 -6.52
CA THR A 73 -5.13 -5.03 -5.71
C THR A 73 -6.39 -4.26 -5.36
N VAL A 74 -6.27 -2.95 -5.09
CA VAL A 74 -7.43 -2.09 -4.82
C VAL A 74 -8.20 -1.78 -6.11
N ILE A 75 -7.49 -1.43 -7.19
CA ILE A 75 -8.10 -1.07 -8.48
C ILE A 75 -8.85 -2.26 -9.08
N GLU A 76 -8.22 -3.43 -9.12
CA GLU A 76 -8.80 -4.66 -9.68
C GLU A 76 -9.76 -5.36 -8.73
N ARG A 77 -9.88 -4.88 -7.47
CA ARG A 77 -10.69 -5.48 -6.41
C ARG A 77 -10.39 -6.99 -6.26
N ASN A 78 -9.10 -7.33 -6.24
CA ASN A 78 -8.60 -8.71 -6.19
C ASN A 78 -7.99 -9.09 -4.82
N GLY A 79 -8.30 -8.31 -3.77
CA GLY A 79 -7.87 -8.57 -2.40
C GLY A 79 -8.71 -9.62 -1.71
N ASP A 80 -8.29 -10.02 -0.52
CA ASP A 80 -9.00 -11.02 0.27
C ASP A 80 -10.30 -10.47 0.84
N ASP A 81 -11.30 -11.34 0.97
CA ASP A 81 -12.52 -11.03 1.72
C ASP A 81 -12.17 -10.80 3.19
N ILE A 82 -12.45 -9.62 3.72
CA ILE A 82 -12.18 -9.25 5.13
C ILE A 82 -13.44 -8.73 5.81
N ALA A 83 -13.46 -8.81 7.14
CA ALA A 83 -14.52 -8.24 7.97
C ALA A 83 -14.09 -6.91 8.59
N LEU A 84 -15.06 -6.05 8.90
CA LEU A 84 -14.85 -4.82 9.64
C LEU A 84 -15.61 -4.87 10.97
N PHE A 85 -14.89 -4.69 12.08
CA PHE A 85 -15.50 -4.51 13.39
C PHE A 85 -15.48 -3.02 13.74
N THR A 86 -16.67 -2.50 14.02
CA THR A 86 -16.90 -1.09 14.35
C THR A 86 -17.43 -0.97 15.77
N THR A 87 -17.46 0.26 16.30
CA THR A 87 -18.29 0.55 17.48
C THR A 87 -19.74 0.25 17.14
N LYS A 88 -20.48 -0.45 18.02
CA LYS A 88 -21.90 -0.76 17.81
C LYS A 88 -22.72 0.47 17.40
N ASN A 89 -23.60 0.29 16.40
CA ASN A 89 -24.37 1.32 15.71
C ASN A 89 -23.58 2.23 14.74
N PHE A 90 -22.31 1.92 14.44
CA PHE A 90 -21.49 2.60 13.42
C PHE A 90 -21.12 1.67 12.25
N GLU A 91 -21.85 0.58 12.07
CA GLU A 91 -21.59 -0.46 11.07
C GLU A 91 -21.80 0.03 9.63
N ASP A 92 -22.57 1.10 9.44
CA ASP A 92 -22.84 1.68 8.13
C ASP A 92 -21.79 2.71 7.67
N VAL A 93 -20.70 2.91 8.42
CA VAL A 93 -19.68 3.94 8.16
C VAL A 93 -19.17 3.93 6.71
N LEU A 94 -18.90 2.74 6.15
CA LEU A 94 -18.41 2.60 4.78
C LEU A 94 -19.48 2.91 3.73
N GLN A 95 -20.75 2.60 4.01
CA GLN A 95 -21.87 2.83 3.11
C GLN A 95 -22.28 4.31 3.11
N VAL A 96 -22.35 4.93 4.29
CA VAL A 96 -22.68 6.34 4.46
C VAL A 96 -21.58 7.21 3.85
N ALA A 97 -20.29 6.85 4.06
CA ALA A 97 -19.14 7.55 3.48
C ALA A 97 -19.21 9.09 3.63
N ARG A 98 -19.70 9.55 4.79
CA ARG A 98 -19.97 10.97 5.10
C ARG A 98 -20.86 11.69 4.07
N LEU A 99 -21.65 10.95 3.30
CA LEU A 99 -22.48 11.44 2.19
C LEU A 99 -21.64 12.18 1.12
N LYS A 100 -20.35 11.87 0.99
CA LYS A 100 -19.50 12.48 -0.02
C LYS A 100 -19.98 12.08 -1.40
N ILE A 101 -20.20 13.07 -2.27
CA ILE A 101 -20.60 12.89 -3.66
C ILE A 101 -19.33 12.98 -4.51
N PRO A 102 -18.91 11.89 -5.19
CA PRO A 102 -17.68 11.90 -6.00
C PRO A 102 -17.68 13.00 -7.06
N GLU A 103 -18.78 13.14 -7.80
CA GLU A 103 -18.95 14.14 -8.85
C GLU A 103 -20.04 15.14 -8.43
N ILE A 104 -19.65 16.21 -7.75
CA ILE A 104 -20.58 17.19 -7.16
C ILE A 104 -21.54 17.85 -8.16
N HIS A 105 -21.21 17.86 -9.45
CA HIS A 105 -22.02 18.43 -10.52
C HIS A 105 -22.88 17.39 -11.26
N ASN A 106 -22.72 16.11 -10.96
CA ASN A 106 -23.49 15.02 -11.56
C ASN A 106 -24.56 14.54 -10.57
N LEU A 107 -25.83 14.84 -10.86
CA LEU A 107 -26.98 14.41 -10.04
C LEU A 107 -27.12 12.88 -9.96
N TYR A 108 -26.55 12.15 -10.93
CA TYR A 108 -26.52 10.69 -10.96
C TYR A 108 -25.20 10.11 -10.42
N SER A 109 -24.38 10.92 -9.74
CA SER A 109 -23.12 10.44 -9.16
C SER A 109 -23.37 9.34 -8.15
N VAL A 110 -22.77 8.18 -8.39
CA VAL A 110 -22.87 7.00 -7.52
C VAL A 110 -21.57 6.86 -6.75
N ARG A 111 -21.67 6.59 -5.45
CA ARG A 111 -20.50 6.23 -4.65
C ARG A 111 -20.02 4.83 -5.02
N PRO A 112 -18.71 4.59 -5.04
CA PRO A 112 -18.19 3.26 -5.30
C PRO A 112 -18.70 2.27 -4.25
N GLN A 113 -18.92 1.03 -4.68
CA GLN A 113 -19.22 -0.04 -3.73
C GLN A 113 -18.04 -0.20 -2.76
N PRO A 114 -18.27 -0.25 -1.43
CA PRO A 114 -17.19 -0.45 -0.47
C PRO A 114 -16.38 -1.74 -0.71
N LEU A 115 -15.12 -1.75 -0.29
CA LEU A 115 -14.27 -2.95 -0.32
C LEU A 115 -14.79 -4.07 0.61
N ILE A 116 -15.52 -3.69 1.66
CA ILE A 116 -16.18 -4.61 2.59
C ILE A 116 -17.68 -4.40 2.47
N SER A 117 -18.41 -5.43 2.06
CA SER A 117 -19.86 -5.42 1.98
C SER A 117 -20.49 -5.37 3.38
N ARG A 118 -21.71 -4.82 3.47
CA ARG A 118 -22.36 -4.53 4.77
C ARG A 118 -22.59 -5.78 5.62
N ASP A 119 -22.82 -6.92 4.99
CA ASP A 119 -22.98 -8.24 5.62
C ASP A 119 -21.71 -8.73 6.36
N ARG A 120 -20.56 -8.11 6.10
CA ARG A 120 -19.27 -8.40 6.77
C ARG A 120 -18.84 -7.30 7.73
N VAL A 121 -19.74 -6.38 8.07
CA VAL A 121 -19.51 -5.33 9.06
C VAL A 121 -20.29 -5.62 10.33
N PHE A 122 -19.56 -5.75 11.44
CA PHE A 122 -20.08 -6.16 12.73
C PHE A 122 -19.85 -5.05 13.77
N GLY A 123 -20.84 -4.80 14.62
CA GLY A 123 -20.73 -3.83 15.71
C GLY A 123 -20.34 -4.52 17.01
N ILE A 124 -19.25 -4.07 17.62
CA ILE A 124 -18.82 -4.51 18.95
C ILE A 124 -19.34 -3.51 19.98
N ASP A 125 -19.95 -4.01 21.05
CA ASP A 125 -20.54 -3.21 22.11
C ASP A 125 -19.48 -2.64 23.07
N GLU A 126 -18.64 -1.76 22.52
CA GLU A 126 -17.58 -1.03 23.20
C GLU A 126 -17.81 0.49 23.07
N ARG A 127 -17.17 1.30 23.94
CA ARG A 127 -17.18 2.76 23.75
C ARG A 127 -15.97 3.44 24.39
N ILE A 128 -15.31 4.29 23.61
CA ILE A 128 -14.36 5.31 24.08
C ILE A 128 -14.97 6.70 23.87
N LEU A 129 -14.78 7.59 24.83
CA LEU A 129 -15.23 8.98 24.75
C LEU A 129 -14.21 9.86 24.00
N ALA A 130 -14.65 11.03 23.54
CA ALA A 130 -13.76 12.00 22.88
C ALA A 130 -12.60 12.47 23.77
N SER A 131 -12.72 12.35 25.11
CA SER A 131 -11.65 12.60 26.09
C SER A 131 -10.54 11.54 26.05
N GLY A 132 -10.81 10.35 25.48
CA GLY A 132 -9.96 9.16 25.56
C GLY A 132 -10.33 8.23 26.71
N GLU A 133 -11.31 8.58 27.54
CA GLU A 133 -11.81 7.73 28.63
C GLU A 133 -12.58 6.52 28.06
N VAL A 134 -12.36 5.35 28.64
CA VAL A 134 -13.09 4.13 28.30
C VAL A 134 -14.44 4.16 29.04
N LEU A 135 -15.52 4.40 28.30
CA LEU A 135 -16.87 4.32 28.85
C LEU A 135 -17.34 2.87 28.97
N LYS A 136 -16.97 2.03 28.00
CA LYS A 136 -17.36 0.62 27.96
C LYS A 136 -16.26 -0.21 27.32
N THR A 137 -15.85 -1.26 28.02
CA THR A 137 -14.90 -2.27 27.54
C THR A 137 -15.62 -3.30 26.67
N PRO A 138 -14.97 -3.87 25.64
CA PRO A 138 -15.52 -4.94 24.83
C PRO A 138 -15.76 -6.21 25.67
N ASP A 139 -16.83 -6.95 25.35
CA ASP A 139 -17.15 -8.24 25.94
C ASP A 139 -16.62 -9.39 25.06
N GLU A 140 -16.00 -10.41 25.68
CA GLU A 140 -15.38 -11.52 24.93
C GLU A 140 -16.42 -12.39 24.20
N THR A 141 -17.64 -12.50 24.72
CA THR A 141 -18.73 -13.26 24.08
C THR A 141 -19.21 -12.55 22.81
N ASP A 142 -19.38 -11.23 22.89
CA ASP A 142 -19.75 -10.39 21.74
C ASP A 142 -18.69 -10.46 20.63
N VAL A 143 -17.41 -10.36 21.01
CA VAL A 143 -16.28 -10.53 20.08
C VAL A 143 -16.26 -11.93 19.49
N ALA A 144 -16.48 -12.98 20.27
CA ALA A 144 -16.51 -14.36 19.77
C ALA A 144 -17.63 -14.59 18.75
N CYS A 145 -18.83 -14.02 18.98
CA CYS A 145 -19.92 -14.07 18.03
C CYS A 145 -19.57 -13.37 16.70
N ALA A 146 -18.98 -12.17 16.76
CA ALA A 146 -18.55 -11.44 15.57
C ALA A 146 -17.44 -12.17 14.79
N VAL A 147 -16.48 -12.77 15.50
CA VAL A 147 -15.41 -13.59 14.89
C VAL A 147 -15.98 -14.80 14.18
N GLN A 148 -16.90 -15.53 14.81
CA GLN A 148 -17.53 -16.69 14.18
C GLN A 148 -18.32 -16.28 12.93
N ALA A 149 -19.09 -15.18 13.01
CA ALA A 149 -19.83 -14.67 11.84
C ALA A 149 -18.90 -14.24 10.69
N ALA A 150 -17.75 -13.64 10.99
CA ALA A 150 -16.75 -13.30 9.98
C ALA A 150 -16.14 -14.55 9.31
N ILE A 151 -15.84 -15.59 10.11
CA ILE A 151 -15.34 -16.88 9.60
C ILE A 151 -16.39 -17.57 8.72
N ASP A 152 -17.65 -17.60 9.16
CA ASP A 152 -18.76 -18.20 8.42
C ASP A 152 -19.02 -17.46 7.10
N ALA A 153 -18.78 -16.14 7.07
CA ALA A 153 -18.80 -15.32 5.86
C ALA A 153 -17.56 -15.48 4.96
N GLY A 154 -16.61 -16.36 5.32
CA GLY A 154 -15.42 -16.67 4.54
C GLY A 154 -14.27 -15.66 4.69
N CYS A 155 -14.36 -14.72 5.63
CA CYS A 155 -13.36 -13.66 5.78
C CYS A 155 -11.99 -14.22 6.17
N LYS A 156 -10.93 -13.71 5.55
CA LYS A 156 -9.53 -14.06 5.76
C LYS A 156 -8.78 -13.08 6.64
N GLY A 157 -9.44 -12.03 7.13
CA GLY A 157 -8.85 -11.04 8.03
C GLY A 157 -9.92 -10.15 8.65
N ILE A 158 -9.56 -9.45 9.73
CA ILE A 158 -10.43 -8.53 10.45
C ILE A 158 -9.76 -7.16 10.58
N VAL A 159 -10.51 -6.10 10.28
CA VAL A 159 -10.13 -4.72 10.55
C VAL A 159 -10.94 -4.21 11.75
N LEU A 160 -10.25 -3.61 12.72
CA LEU A 160 -10.88 -2.96 13.88
C LEU A 160 -10.85 -1.45 13.65
N ALA A 161 -12.01 -0.80 13.69
CA ALA A 161 -12.12 0.65 13.57
C ALA A 161 -13.14 1.19 14.57
N PHE A 162 -12.67 1.44 15.78
CA PHE A 162 -13.51 1.96 16.87
C PHE A 162 -13.47 3.48 16.92
N LEU A 163 -14.55 4.08 17.42
CA LEU A 163 -14.60 5.52 17.63
C LEU A 163 -13.56 5.94 18.66
N HIS A 164 -12.92 7.07 18.38
CA HIS A 164 -11.88 7.65 19.25
C HIS A 164 -10.64 6.76 19.47
N SER A 165 -10.46 5.68 18.70
CA SER A 165 -9.28 4.82 18.80
C SER A 165 -7.96 5.55 18.47
N TYR A 166 -8.03 6.61 17.64
CA TYR A 166 -6.91 7.53 17.40
C TYR A 166 -6.36 8.20 18.67
N ARG A 167 -7.20 8.34 19.70
CA ARG A 167 -6.84 8.98 20.98
C ARG A 167 -6.49 7.95 22.04
N ASN A 168 -7.23 6.84 22.07
CA ASN A 168 -6.97 5.72 22.95
C ASN A 168 -7.30 4.40 22.23
N GLY A 169 -6.28 3.66 21.82
CA GLY A 169 -6.44 2.38 21.11
C GLY A 169 -6.73 1.17 22.01
N ALA A 170 -6.95 1.35 23.32
CA ALA A 170 -7.06 0.24 24.29
C ALA A 170 -8.11 -0.81 23.91
N ASN A 171 -9.30 -0.39 23.48
CA ASN A 171 -10.36 -1.33 23.08
C ASN A 171 -10.00 -2.08 21.79
N GLU A 172 -9.38 -1.43 20.79
CA GLU A 172 -8.90 -2.14 19.58
C GLU A 172 -7.82 -3.18 19.96
N HIS A 173 -6.89 -2.85 20.84
CA HIS A 173 -5.88 -3.81 21.31
C HIS A 173 -6.49 -4.97 22.12
N ALA A 174 -7.46 -4.69 23.00
CA ALA A 174 -8.14 -5.72 23.77
C ALA A 174 -8.90 -6.70 22.86
N VAL A 175 -9.65 -6.18 21.89
CA VAL A 175 -10.35 -7.02 20.90
C VAL A 175 -9.36 -7.80 20.04
N LYS A 176 -8.26 -7.19 19.59
CA LYS A 176 -7.20 -7.90 18.86
C LYS A 176 -6.67 -9.10 19.66
N SER A 177 -6.33 -8.91 20.93
CA SER A 177 -5.85 -10.01 21.79
C SER A 177 -6.91 -11.09 22.06
N MET A 178 -8.20 -10.74 22.06
CA MET A 178 -9.27 -11.74 22.11
C MET A 178 -9.32 -12.55 20.80
N ILE A 179 -9.26 -11.88 19.64
CA ILE A 179 -9.28 -12.55 18.33
C ILE A 179 -8.07 -13.47 18.18
N GLU A 180 -6.88 -13.05 18.58
CA GLU A 180 -5.65 -13.88 18.52
C GLU A 180 -5.80 -15.18 19.33
N ARG A 181 -6.59 -15.19 20.40
CA ARG A 181 -6.92 -16.40 21.17
C ARG A 181 -8.04 -17.22 20.55
N LEU A 182 -9.08 -16.56 20.04
CA LEU A 182 -10.30 -17.21 19.51
C LEU A 182 -10.08 -17.82 18.12
N ALA A 183 -9.31 -17.16 17.27
CA ALA A 183 -9.02 -17.57 15.90
C ALA A 183 -7.52 -17.38 15.58
N PRO A 184 -6.64 -18.24 16.12
CA PRO A 184 -5.20 -18.14 15.87
C PRO A 184 -4.88 -18.17 14.37
N GLY A 185 -4.06 -17.22 13.91
CA GLY A 185 -3.68 -17.10 12.51
C GLY A 185 -4.59 -16.21 11.66
N LEU A 186 -5.73 -15.75 12.18
CA LEU A 186 -6.55 -14.74 11.50
C LEU A 186 -5.89 -13.34 11.65
N PRO A 187 -5.46 -12.68 10.57
CA PRO A 187 -4.85 -11.36 10.63
C PRO A 187 -5.82 -10.30 11.17
N VAL A 188 -5.31 -9.45 12.07
CA VAL A 188 -6.07 -8.34 12.68
C VAL A 188 -5.32 -7.02 12.49
N ILE A 189 -6.01 -6.04 11.93
CA ILE A 189 -5.49 -4.68 11.70
C ILE A 189 -6.27 -3.68 12.53
N CYS A 190 -5.56 -2.94 13.38
CA CYS A 190 -6.14 -1.89 14.21
C CYS A 190 -6.02 -0.54 13.52
N SER A 191 -7.13 0.17 13.34
CA SER A 191 -7.15 1.48 12.69
C SER A 191 -6.28 2.52 13.43
N ALA A 192 -6.17 2.41 14.75
CA ALA A 192 -5.30 3.25 15.58
C ALA A 192 -3.80 3.04 15.30
N ALA A 193 -3.39 1.84 14.90
CA ALA A 193 -2.01 1.55 14.52
C ALA A 193 -1.72 1.92 13.06
N THR A 194 -2.73 1.82 12.18
CA THR A 194 -2.59 2.15 10.76
C THR A 194 -2.46 3.65 10.52
N TRP A 195 -3.44 4.43 10.98
CA TRP A 195 -3.47 5.88 10.76
C TRP A 195 -4.36 6.60 11.81
N PRO A 196 -3.80 6.98 12.97
CA PRO A 196 -4.57 7.50 14.12
C PRO A 196 -5.01 8.96 13.90
N ILE A 197 -5.97 9.19 13.01
CA ILE A 197 -6.61 10.49 12.79
C ILE A 197 -8.03 10.53 13.36
N ILE A 198 -8.49 11.72 13.74
CA ILE A 198 -9.82 11.92 14.36
C ILE A 198 -10.99 11.44 13.50
N ARG A 199 -10.88 11.61 12.18
CA ARG A 199 -11.98 11.38 11.24
C ARG A 199 -12.22 9.88 11.05
N GLU A 200 -13.40 9.42 11.48
CA GLU A 200 -13.79 8.01 11.48
C GLU A 200 -13.74 7.39 10.07
N TYR A 201 -14.52 7.90 9.11
CA TYR A 201 -14.54 7.31 7.76
C TYR A 201 -13.15 7.24 7.13
N GLU A 202 -12.39 8.34 7.14
CA GLU A 202 -11.04 8.41 6.57
C GLU A 202 -10.06 7.44 7.26
N ARG A 203 -10.15 7.28 8.59
CA ARG A 203 -9.35 6.30 9.35
C ARG A 203 -9.77 4.87 9.00
N THR A 204 -11.07 4.60 8.99
CA THR A 204 -11.63 3.28 8.68
C THR A 204 -11.26 2.85 7.27
N ILE A 205 -11.49 3.67 6.24
CA ILE A 205 -11.17 3.29 4.85
C ILE A 205 -9.67 3.07 4.66
N THR A 206 -8.82 3.85 5.32
CA THR A 206 -7.35 3.66 5.28
C THR A 206 -6.96 2.31 5.91
N ALA A 207 -7.56 1.94 7.04
CA ALA A 207 -7.34 0.64 7.68
C ALA A 207 -7.90 -0.52 6.84
N VAL A 208 -9.06 -0.33 6.21
CA VAL A 208 -9.68 -1.30 5.30
C VAL A 208 -8.81 -1.55 4.08
N ILE A 209 -8.33 -0.50 3.40
CA ILE A 209 -7.40 -0.63 2.27
C ILE A 209 -6.15 -1.39 2.72
N SER A 210 -5.58 -1.04 3.88
CA SER A 210 -4.40 -1.73 4.42
C SER A 210 -4.66 -3.23 4.59
N GLY A 211 -5.79 -3.62 5.18
CA GLY A 211 -6.12 -5.04 5.40
C GLY A 211 -6.50 -5.80 4.15
N TYR A 212 -7.13 -5.10 3.20
CA TYR A 212 -7.53 -5.70 1.93
C TYR A 212 -6.32 -6.09 1.07
N VAL A 213 -5.24 -5.31 1.13
CA VAL A 213 -4.01 -5.57 0.36
C VAL A 213 -2.96 -6.40 1.10
N GLN A 214 -3.01 -6.43 2.44
CA GLN A 214 -1.91 -6.95 3.26
C GLN A 214 -1.52 -8.40 2.91
N PRO A 215 -2.43 -9.39 2.82
CA PRO A 215 -2.04 -10.79 2.60
C PRO A 215 -1.27 -10.98 1.29
N ARG A 216 -1.72 -10.31 0.23
CA ARG A 216 -1.10 -10.38 -1.10
C ARG A 216 0.26 -9.70 -1.14
N VAL A 217 0.37 -8.52 -0.51
CA VAL A 217 1.65 -7.81 -0.35
C VAL A 217 2.64 -8.62 0.49
N ALA A 218 2.20 -9.20 1.61
CA ALA A 218 3.05 -10.00 2.47
C ALA A 218 3.62 -11.23 1.73
N ASN A 219 2.76 -12.01 1.07
CA ASN A 219 3.21 -13.17 0.27
C ASN A 219 4.17 -12.75 -0.86
N TYR A 220 3.90 -11.63 -1.51
CA TYR A 220 4.82 -11.07 -2.51
C TYR A 220 6.20 -10.75 -1.91
N LEU A 221 6.23 -10.00 -0.80
CA LEU A 221 7.46 -9.62 -0.12
C LEU A 221 8.22 -10.82 0.44
N ASP A 222 7.54 -11.87 0.89
CA ASP A 222 8.16 -13.11 1.37
C ASP A 222 8.89 -13.85 0.26
N ARG A 223 8.25 -14.00 -0.90
CA ARG A 223 8.88 -14.60 -2.09
C ARG A 223 10.06 -13.76 -2.57
N PHE A 224 9.86 -12.44 -2.62
CA PHE A 224 10.87 -11.48 -3.03
C PHE A 224 12.12 -11.54 -2.15
N GLU A 225 11.93 -11.51 -0.83
CA GLU A 225 13.04 -11.63 0.12
C GLU A 225 13.76 -12.97 -0.04
N LYS A 226 13.00 -14.07 -0.08
CA LYS A 226 13.56 -15.42 -0.20
C LYS A 226 14.46 -15.55 -1.43
N VAL A 227 13.98 -15.13 -2.59
CA VAL A 227 14.73 -15.19 -3.85
C VAL A 227 16.03 -14.38 -3.76
N LEU A 228 15.97 -13.14 -3.28
CA LEU A 228 17.16 -12.29 -3.17
C LEU A 228 18.21 -12.87 -2.21
N ARG A 229 17.76 -13.47 -1.10
CA ARG A 229 18.65 -14.11 -0.12
C ARG A 229 19.29 -15.38 -0.69
N GLU A 230 18.52 -16.23 -1.35
CA GLU A 230 19.02 -17.46 -2.00
C GLU A 230 20.06 -17.15 -3.09
N ARG A 231 19.92 -16.01 -3.77
CA ARG A 231 20.87 -15.52 -4.78
C ARG A 231 22.10 -14.80 -4.20
N GLY A 232 22.16 -14.59 -2.87
CA GLY A 232 23.34 -14.05 -2.20
C GLY A 232 23.35 -12.53 -1.98
N VAL A 233 22.21 -11.84 -2.11
CA VAL A 233 22.10 -10.43 -1.70
C VAL A 233 22.10 -10.35 -0.17
N THR A 234 23.08 -9.66 0.40
CA THR A 234 23.30 -9.61 1.86
C THR A 234 22.85 -8.30 2.50
N CYS A 235 22.68 -7.22 1.73
CA CYS A 235 22.27 -5.93 2.27
C CYS A 235 20.81 -5.93 2.77
N PRO A 236 20.42 -4.98 3.63
CA PRO A 236 19.03 -4.77 4.00
C PRO A 236 18.16 -4.49 2.76
N LEU A 237 17.00 -5.15 2.68
CA LEU A 237 16.03 -4.92 1.61
C LEU A 237 15.10 -3.78 2.02
N LEU A 238 15.08 -2.74 1.20
CA LEU A 238 14.29 -1.53 1.43
C LEU A 238 13.13 -1.46 0.46
N ILE A 239 11.99 -0.99 0.96
CA ILE A 239 10.78 -0.75 0.20
C ILE A 239 10.51 0.74 0.15
N THR A 240 10.25 1.27 -1.04
CA THR A 240 9.89 2.68 -1.19
C THR A 240 8.53 2.94 -0.56
N LYS A 241 8.42 4.06 0.15
CA LYS A 241 7.19 4.54 0.75
C LYS A 241 6.48 5.50 -0.19
N THR A 242 5.18 5.60 -0.03
CA THR A 242 4.29 6.57 -0.68
C THR A 242 4.73 8.03 -0.46
N ASN A 243 5.46 8.33 0.61
CA ASN A 243 6.04 9.66 0.86
C ASN A 243 7.45 9.87 0.26
N GLY A 244 7.92 8.98 -0.62
CA GLY A 244 9.23 9.07 -1.26
C GLY A 244 10.42 8.64 -0.39
N GLY A 245 10.19 8.34 0.90
CA GLY A 245 11.19 7.72 1.77
C GLY A 245 11.29 6.21 1.54
N VAL A 246 12.05 5.52 2.38
CA VAL A 246 12.18 4.05 2.36
C VAL A 246 11.92 3.44 3.73
N MET A 247 11.54 2.16 3.77
CA MET A 247 11.38 1.35 4.97
C MET A 247 11.94 -0.05 4.80
N GLY A 248 12.25 -0.75 5.89
CA GLY A 248 12.64 -2.14 5.83
C GLY A 248 11.48 -3.06 5.41
N ILE A 249 11.81 -4.21 4.81
CA ILE A 249 10.82 -5.19 4.33
C ILE A 249 9.87 -5.69 5.43
N ASP A 250 10.34 -5.85 6.67
CA ASP A 250 9.49 -6.24 7.81
C ASP A 250 8.45 -5.18 8.18
N GLN A 251 8.84 -3.91 8.09
CA GLN A 251 7.90 -2.81 8.29
C GLN A 251 6.89 -2.77 7.14
N ALA A 252 7.33 -3.05 5.91
CA ALA A 252 6.45 -3.08 4.74
C ALA A 252 5.36 -4.15 4.85
N ARG A 253 5.68 -5.35 5.37
CA ARG A 253 4.69 -6.43 5.63
C ARG A 253 3.59 -6.03 6.61
N SER A 254 3.93 -5.23 7.61
CA SER A 254 3.02 -4.83 8.70
C SER A 254 2.30 -3.50 8.43
N HIS A 255 2.88 -2.64 7.59
CA HIS A 255 2.37 -1.29 7.29
C HIS A 255 2.20 -1.08 5.78
N CYS A 256 1.55 -2.03 5.10
CA CYS A 256 1.41 -2.05 3.63
C CYS A 256 0.82 -0.76 3.07
N VAL A 257 -0.05 -0.08 3.84
CA VAL A 257 -0.65 1.22 3.47
C VAL A 257 0.40 2.29 3.09
N GLN A 258 1.60 2.21 3.67
CA GLN A 258 2.67 3.19 3.45
C GLN A 258 3.47 2.94 2.17
N MET A 259 3.26 1.83 1.45
CA MET A 259 3.96 1.50 0.20
C MET A 259 3.03 1.40 -1.02
N ILE A 260 1.73 1.65 -0.85
CA ILE A 260 0.75 1.46 -1.94
C ILE A 260 1.16 2.30 -3.15
N LEU A 261 1.41 3.59 -2.98
CA LEU A 261 1.86 4.49 -4.06
C LEU A 261 3.40 4.58 -4.17
N SER A 262 4.13 3.47 -4.00
CA SER A 262 5.60 3.47 -3.95
C SER A 262 6.29 3.71 -5.30
N GLY A 263 5.75 3.16 -6.38
CA GLY A 263 6.30 3.30 -7.75
C GLY A 263 6.27 4.75 -8.22
N THR A 264 5.09 5.37 -8.21
CA THR A 264 4.92 6.78 -8.61
C THR A 264 5.73 7.74 -7.74
N ALA A 265 5.78 7.51 -6.43
CA ALA A 265 6.64 8.29 -5.53
C ALA A 265 8.13 8.21 -5.93
N SER A 266 8.63 7.02 -6.28
CA SER A 266 10.02 6.82 -6.72
C SER A 266 10.32 7.62 -7.99
N GLY A 267 9.42 7.58 -8.97
CA GLY A 267 9.57 8.30 -10.24
C GLY A 267 9.66 9.82 -10.05
N VAL A 268 8.78 10.39 -9.23
CA VAL A 268 8.78 11.84 -8.93
C VAL A 268 10.04 12.27 -8.18
N ILE A 269 10.48 11.49 -7.19
CA ILE A 269 11.71 11.78 -6.44
C ILE A 269 12.93 11.72 -7.37
N GLY A 270 13.01 10.72 -8.24
CA GLY A 270 14.06 10.61 -9.25
C GLY A 270 14.06 11.77 -10.25
N ALA A 271 12.87 12.16 -10.74
CA ALA A 271 12.72 13.31 -11.63
C ALA A 271 13.15 14.62 -10.97
N GLY A 272 12.82 14.83 -9.69
CA GLY A 272 13.24 16.01 -8.93
C GLY A 272 14.76 16.09 -8.75
N TYR A 273 15.39 14.96 -8.44
CA TYR A 273 16.84 14.85 -8.39
C TYR A 273 17.50 15.22 -9.73
N LEU A 274 17.01 14.66 -10.84
CA LEU A 274 17.55 14.95 -12.17
C LEU A 274 17.30 16.40 -12.61
N ALA A 275 16.15 16.97 -12.27
CA ALA A 275 15.82 18.37 -12.54
C ALA A 275 16.82 19.30 -11.86
N LYS A 276 17.06 19.09 -10.56
CA LYS A 276 18.03 19.85 -9.77
C LYS A 276 19.44 19.73 -10.31
N ALA A 277 19.86 18.50 -10.66
CA ALA A 277 21.17 18.25 -11.27
C ALA A 277 21.32 18.92 -12.65
N SER A 278 20.21 19.10 -13.38
CA SER A 278 20.18 19.72 -14.71
C SER A 278 19.92 21.23 -14.68
N GLY A 279 19.77 21.83 -13.49
CA GLY A 279 19.49 23.27 -13.33
C GLY A 279 18.05 23.69 -13.62
N PHE A 280 17.09 22.76 -13.60
CA PHE A 280 15.66 23.05 -13.71
C PHE A 280 15.00 23.04 -12.33
N GLU A 281 14.50 24.20 -11.90
CA GLU A 281 13.85 24.35 -10.59
C GLU A 281 12.36 23.92 -10.63
N ARG A 282 11.67 24.15 -11.74
CA ARG A 282 10.22 23.87 -11.85
C ARG A 282 9.96 23.00 -13.07
N ILE A 283 9.51 21.78 -12.83
CA ILE A 283 9.18 20.82 -13.89
C ILE A 283 7.84 20.14 -13.61
N MET A 284 7.29 19.53 -14.64
CA MET A 284 6.18 18.60 -14.55
C MET A 284 6.67 17.25 -15.07
N SER A 285 6.64 16.21 -14.23
CA SER A 285 6.92 14.85 -14.68
C SER A 285 5.69 14.28 -15.36
N LEU A 286 5.90 13.48 -16.40
CA LEU A 286 4.88 12.70 -17.09
C LEU A 286 5.43 11.30 -17.30
N ASP A 287 4.87 10.33 -16.60
CA ASP A 287 5.16 8.92 -16.76
C ASP A 287 3.97 8.25 -17.45
N ILE A 288 4.21 7.51 -18.53
CA ILE A 288 3.15 6.82 -19.28
C ILE A 288 3.50 5.35 -19.33
N GLY A 289 2.78 4.57 -18.53
CA GLY A 289 2.88 3.12 -18.50
C GLY A 289 1.94 2.44 -19.50
N GLY A 290 1.79 1.13 -19.35
CA GLY A 290 0.84 0.35 -20.13
C GLY A 290 -0.63 0.67 -19.79
N THR A 291 -0.93 1.06 -18.56
CA THR A 291 -2.30 1.19 -18.04
C THR A 291 -2.69 2.63 -17.70
N SER A 292 -1.73 3.44 -17.23
CA SER A 292 -1.95 4.79 -16.72
C SER A 292 -0.94 5.79 -17.26
N ALA A 293 -1.29 7.07 -17.12
CA ALA A 293 -0.39 8.20 -17.22
C ALA A 293 -0.40 8.96 -15.90
N ASP A 294 0.78 9.17 -15.33
CA ASP A 294 1.00 9.74 -14.01
C ASP A 294 1.74 11.09 -14.14
N VAL A 295 1.18 12.13 -13.53
CA VAL A 295 1.69 13.50 -13.61
C VAL A 295 1.97 14.05 -12.23
N ALA A 296 3.12 14.69 -12.06
CA ALA A 296 3.44 15.40 -10.82
C ALA A 296 4.11 16.74 -11.11
N VAL A 297 3.81 17.73 -10.27
CA VAL A 297 4.48 19.03 -10.29
C VAL A 297 5.63 19.00 -9.29
N ILE A 298 6.80 19.45 -9.71
CA ILE A 298 8.02 19.50 -8.91
C ILE A 298 8.50 20.94 -8.87
N ILE A 299 8.74 21.46 -7.66
CA ILE A 299 9.09 22.86 -7.40
C ILE A 299 10.38 22.87 -6.59
N ASP A 300 11.35 23.68 -7.03
CA ASP A 300 12.69 23.80 -6.49
C ASP A 300 13.45 22.46 -6.40
N GLY A 301 13.15 21.54 -7.33
CA GLY A 301 13.68 20.18 -7.34
C GLY A 301 13.07 19.25 -6.28
N GLU A 302 12.06 19.71 -5.53
CA GLU A 302 11.42 18.97 -4.45
C GLU A 302 10.01 18.50 -4.87
N ALA A 303 9.70 17.24 -4.55
CA ALA A 303 8.39 16.67 -4.76
C ALA A 303 7.34 17.38 -3.90
N GLN A 304 6.15 17.60 -4.45
CA GLN A 304 5.03 18.12 -3.67
C GLN A 304 4.34 16.98 -2.92
N TYR A 305 3.78 17.28 -1.75
CA TYR A 305 3.14 16.30 -0.88
C TYR A 305 1.68 16.66 -0.65
N GLY A 306 0.83 15.64 -0.60
CA GLY A 306 -0.60 15.74 -0.42
C GLY A 306 -1.15 14.74 0.58
N THR A 307 -2.47 14.82 0.77
CA THR A 307 -3.26 13.80 1.47
C THR A 307 -4.59 13.66 0.75
N GLY A 308 -5.14 12.45 0.69
CA GLY A 308 -6.41 12.20 0.01
C GLY A 308 -6.24 11.81 -1.46
N GLU A 309 -5.08 11.28 -1.83
CA GLU A 309 -4.84 10.72 -3.16
C GLU A 309 -5.81 9.57 -3.44
N LEU A 310 -6.16 9.39 -4.71
CA LEU A 310 -7.09 8.35 -5.14
C LEU A 310 -6.34 7.07 -5.50
N ILE A 311 -6.84 5.94 -5.01
CA ILE A 311 -6.46 4.59 -5.45
C ILE A 311 -7.74 3.90 -5.93
N GLY A 312 -7.86 3.76 -7.25
CA GLY A 312 -9.15 3.40 -7.86
C GLY A 312 -10.21 4.41 -7.45
N ASP A 313 -11.27 3.94 -6.81
CA ASP A 313 -12.37 4.80 -6.37
C ASP A 313 -12.22 5.35 -4.93
N PHE A 314 -11.15 4.96 -4.21
CA PHE A 314 -11.03 5.23 -2.77
C PHE A 314 -9.95 6.27 -2.48
N GLN A 315 -10.20 7.14 -1.51
CA GLN A 315 -9.20 8.09 -1.03
C GLN A 315 -8.38 7.51 0.10
N ILE A 316 -7.05 7.66 0.00
CA ILE A 316 -6.11 7.33 1.06
C ILE A 316 -5.59 8.61 1.71
N HIS A 317 -5.59 8.64 3.04
CA HIS A 317 -5.27 9.85 3.81
C HIS A 317 -3.89 9.81 4.46
N VAL A 318 -3.04 8.87 4.05
CA VAL A 318 -1.62 8.86 4.43
C VAL A 318 -0.87 9.93 3.62
N PRO A 319 0.15 10.59 4.20
CA PRO A 319 0.98 11.54 3.47
C PRO A 319 1.66 10.86 2.28
N SER A 320 1.48 11.45 1.11
CA SER A 320 1.92 10.90 -0.18
C SER A 320 2.60 11.96 -1.01
N VAL A 321 3.53 11.53 -1.87
CA VAL A 321 3.94 12.35 -3.01
C VAL A 321 2.69 12.62 -3.85
N SER A 322 2.48 13.89 -4.21
CA SER A 322 1.29 14.30 -4.94
C SER A 322 1.44 13.97 -6.42
N VAL A 323 0.64 13.01 -6.86
CA VAL A 323 0.63 12.48 -8.22
C VAL A 323 -0.81 12.41 -8.69
N SER A 324 -1.07 13.00 -9.85
CA SER A 324 -2.36 12.85 -10.53
C SER A 324 -2.25 11.76 -11.58
N SER A 325 -3.04 10.71 -11.43
CA SER A 325 -3.09 9.58 -12.36
C SER A 325 -4.32 9.68 -13.26
N VAL A 326 -4.14 9.38 -14.54
CA VAL A 326 -5.21 9.20 -15.52
C VAL A 326 -5.13 7.78 -16.05
N GLY A 327 -6.28 7.08 -16.12
CA GLY A 327 -6.38 5.71 -16.66
C GLY A 327 -6.26 5.65 -18.19
N GLN A 328 -5.20 6.26 -18.74
CA GLN A 328 -4.87 6.26 -20.15
C GLN A 328 -3.38 5.95 -20.30
N GLY A 329 -3.06 4.77 -20.82
CA GLY A 329 -1.69 4.32 -21.05
C GLY A 329 -1.49 3.76 -22.46
N GLY A 330 -0.31 3.19 -22.71
CA GLY A 330 0.02 2.61 -24.02
C GLY A 330 -0.84 1.40 -24.42
N GLY A 331 -1.46 0.73 -23.45
CA GLY A 331 -2.37 -0.42 -23.66
C GLY A 331 -3.86 -0.04 -23.68
N SER A 332 -4.20 1.24 -23.60
CA SER A 332 -5.60 1.69 -23.72
C SER A 332 -6.21 1.25 -25.05
N VAL A 333 -7.37 0.59 -24.99
CA VAL A 333 -8.08 0.11 -26.19
C VAL A 333 -8.91 1.24 -26.79
N ALA A 334 -8.58 1.65 -28.01
CA ALA A 334 -9.44 2.51 -28.81
C ALA A 334 -10.56 1.67 -29.46
N TRP A 335 -11.80 2.09 -29.29
CA TRP A 335 -12.98 1.45 -29.90
C TRP A 335 -13.93 2.53 -30.45
N ILE A 336 -14.76 2.16 -31.44
CA ILE A 336 -15.76 3.03 -32.11
C ILE A 336 -17.14 2.41 -31.91
#